data_AF-A0A2R6PP00-F1
#
_entry.id   AF-A0A2R6PP00-F1
#
_cell.length_a   1.000
_cell.length_b   1.000
_cell.length_c   1.000
_cell.angle_alpha   90.00
_cell.angle_beta   90.00
_cell.angle_gamma   90.00
#
_symmetry.space_group_name_H-M   'P 1'
#
loop_
_entity.id
_entity.type
_entity.pdbx_description
1 polymer ?
#
loop_
_entity_poly.entity_id
_entity_poly.type
_entity_poly.pdbx_seq_one_letter_code
_entity_poly.pdbx_strand_id
1 'polypeptide(L)'
;MTGMVMVTKGVDQQSNLSLVAFFLAALRKSVVSCRVDQRRDEAISTFHHMEIGWPTNVQHVAHVTFDRFHGFLGLPVEFEVEVPCRAPSASVSVFGVSAESMQCSYDSRGNSVPTILLLMQEKLYSQGGLKAEGIFRINPENSKEEEVRSQLNRGIVPNNIDVHCLAGLIKAWFRELPSGVLDGLLPEQVLECNTEKESVELVKQLPPTEAALLSWAVDLMADVVEQEDSNKMNPRNIAMVLAPNMTQKSDPLTALMHAVQVMNLLKTLITRTLRQREEAANSPMSSCSSDQTTGGEIDSHQEMDTSCELRGPISEYDDHTHCRNSSEDEDEDESLSEIEECFLQQLDYKNDAKIGI
;
A
#
# COMPACT_ATOMS: atom_id res chain seq x y z
N MET A 1 -3.66 6.52 -15.99
CA MET A 1 -4.97 7.16 -16.13
C MET A 1 -5.85 6.26 -16.98
N THR A 2 -6.84 5.62 -16.36
CA THR A 2 -7.83 4.79 -17.06
C THR A 2 -9.04 5.67 -17.35
N GLY A 3 -9.30 5.94 -18.64
CA GLY A 3 -10.46 6.72 -19.06
C GLY A 3 -11.67 5.82 -19.27
N MET A 4 -12.83 6.21 -18.72
CA MET A 4 -14.10 5.53 -18.96
C MET A 4 -15.03 6.50 -19.70
N VAL A 5 -15.65 6.03 -20.78
CA VAL A 5 -16.63 6.79 -21.55
C VAL A 5 -18.01 6.37 -21.08
N MET A 6 -18.70 7.23 -20.33
CA MET A 6 -20.10 7.01 -19.98
C MET A 6 -20.99 7.55 -21.09
N VAL A 7 -21.84 6.67 -21.61
CA VAL A 7 -22.82 6.96 -22.64
C VAL A 7 -24.20 6.90 -22.00
N THR A 8 -24.87 8.04 -21.87
CA THR A 8 -26.29 8.05 -21.51
C THR A 8 -27.12 8.16 -22.78
N LYS A 9 -28.05 7.21 -22.95
CA LYS A 9 -29.12 7.32 -23.94
C LYS A 9 -30.32 7.95 -23.25
N GLY A 10 -30.75 9.12 -23.72
CA GLY A 10 -32.01 9.71 -23.27
C GLY A 10 -33.16 8.77 -23.63
N VAL A 11 -33.77 8.14 -22.63
CA VAL A 11 -35.05 7.44 -22.80
C VAL A 11 -36.14 8.44 -22.49
N ASP A 12 -36.56 9.20 -23.50
CA ASP A 12 -37.80 9.96 -23.39
C ASP A 12 -38.99 8.99 -23.47
N GLN A 13 -39.82 9.05 -22.44
CA GLN A 13 -41.02 8.25 -22.27
C GLN A 13 -42.10 8.72 -23.27
N GLN A 14 -42.04 8.24 -24.51
CA GLN A 14 -43.07 8.48 -25.54
C GLN A 14 -43.93 7.24 -25.76
N SER A 15 -44.79 6.96 -24.78
CA SER A 15 -45.98 6.13 -24.99
C SER A 15 -46.97 6.89 -25.90
N ASN A 16 -46.77 6.80 -27.22
CA ASN A 16 -47.82 6.92 -28.27
C ASN A 16 -47.27 6.91 -29.73
N LEU A 17 -45.97 6.76 -29.97
CA LEU A 17 -45.40 6.83 -31.34
C LEU A 17 -45.34 5.49 -32.11
N SER A 18 -45.72 4.36 -31.48
CA SER A 18 -45.57 3.00 -32.06
C SER A 18 -46.37 2.76 -33.35
N LEU A 19 -47.57 3.34 -33.48
CA LEU A 19 -48.45 3.08 -34.63
C LEU A 19 -48.05 3.88 -35.87
N VAL A 20 -47.64 5.14 -35.71
CA VAL A 20 -47.27 6.01 -36.84
C VAL A 20 -45.93 5.56 -37.46
N ALA A 21 -45.00 5.07 -36.64
CA ALA A 21 -43.74 4.50 -37.10
C ALA A 21 -43.95 3.24 -37.95
N PHE A 22 -44.95 2.41 -37.60
CA PHE A 22 -45.31 1.22 -38.37
C PHE A 22 -45.87 1.56 -39.76
N PHE A 23 -46.74 2.58 -39.86
CA PHE A 23 -47.29 3.02 -41.14
C PHE A 23 -46.24 3.68 -42.06
N LEU A 24 -45.30 4.45 -41.51
CA LEU A 24 -44.20 5.06 -42.27
C LEU A 24 -43.21 4.01 -42.81
N ALA A 25 -42.93 2.95 -42.06
CA ALA A 25 -42.09 1.84 -42.52
C ALA A 25 -42.76 1.04 -43.65
N ALA A 26 -44.08 0.85 -43.58
CA ALA A 26 -44.84 0.17 -44.63
C ALA A 26 -44.88 1.00 -45.94
N LEU A 27 -45.02 2.32 -45.84
CA LEU A 27 -45.00 3.21 -47.01
C LEU A 27 -43.63 3.25 -47.70
N ARG A 28 -42.52 3.20 -46.94
CA ARG A 28 -41.16 3.13 -47.52
C ARG A 28 -40.89 1.84 -48.30
N LYS A 29 -41.50 0.72 -47.92
CA LYS A 29 -41.41 -0.55 -48.68
C LYS A 29 -42.27 -0.55 -49.95
N SER A 30 -43.22 0.37 -50.09
CA SER A 30 -44.13 0.42 -51.25
C SER A 30 -43.64 1.33 -52.39
N VAL A 31 -42.50 2.01 -52.26
CA VAL A 31 -41.91 2.87 -53.30
C VAL A 31 -40.60 2.26 -53.81
N VAL A 32 -40.64 0.98 -54.19
CA VAL A 32 -39.64 0.34 -55.05
C VAL A 32 -40.39 -0.24 -56.25
N SER A 33 -40.60 0.58 -57.26
CA SER A 33 -41.00 0.12 -58.59
C SER A 33 -40.62 1.17 -59.62
N CYS A 34 -39.54 0.88 -60.36
CA CYS A 34 -39.27 1.18 -61.78
C CYS A 34 -37.75 1.33 -62.06
N ARG A 35 -37.16 0.23 -62.58
CA ARG A 35 -36.08 0.03 -63.59
C ARG A 35 -35.00 1.14 -63.77
N VAL A 36 -33.71 0.83 -63.98
CA VAL A 36 -33.10 0.10 -65.13
C VAL A 36 -31.67 -0.35 -64.76
N ASP A 37 -31.27 -1.53 -65.25
CA ASP A 37 -29.91 -2.10 -65.28
C ASP A 37 -28.84 -1.18 -65.92
N GLN A 38 -27.66 -1.06 -65.30
CA GLN A 38 -26.39 -0.89 -66.02
C GLN A 38 -25.22 -1.47 -65.21
N ARG A 39 -24.44 -2.35 -65.85
CA ARG A 39 -23.30 -3.11 -65.31
C ARG A 39 -22.05 -2.24 -65.08
N ARG A 40 -21.25 -2.68 -64.08
CA ARG A 40 -19.79 -2.52 -63.85
C ARG A 40 -19.23 -1.10 -63.71
N ASP A 41 -18.64 -0.81 -62.55
CA ASP A 41 -17.18 -0.78 -62.40
C ASP A 41 -16.76 -0.77 -60.92
N GLU A 42 -15.71 -1.52 -60.61
CA GLU A 42 -15.01 -1.54 -59.33
C GLU A 42 -14.27 -0.20 -59.13
N ALA A 43 -14.62 0.54 -58.07
CA ALA A 43 -13.76 1.59 -57.54
C ALA A 43 -13.92 1.66 -56.02
N ILE A 44 -12.79 1.45 -55.35
CA ILE A 44 -12.59 1.56 -53.90
C ILE A 44 -13.07 2.93 -53.43
N SER A 45 -14.06 2.94 -52.56
CA SER A 45 -14.46 4.13 -51.81
C SER A 45 -14.77 3.71 -50.38
N THR A 46 -13.72 3.57 -49.57
CA THR A 46 -13.83 3.52 -48.10
C THR A 46 -14.23 4.91 -47.59
N PHE A 47 -15.44 5.35 -47.91
CA PHE A 47 -16.07 6.43 -47.17
C PHE A 47 -16.65 5.80 -45.91
N HIS A 48 -16.09 6.16 -44.76
CA HIS A 48 -16.77 5.97 -43.48
C HIS A 48 -18.16 6.59 -43.62
N HIS A 49 -19.18 5.74 -43.66
CA HIS A 49 -20.57 6.15 -43.72
C HIS A 49 -20.88 6.90 -42.41
N MET A 50 -20.87 8.22 -42.46
CA MET A 50 -21.22 9.06 -41.32
C MET A 50 -22.74 8.99 -41.13
N GLU A 51 -23.19 8.12 -40.22
CA GLU A 51 -24.59 8.02 -39.84
C GLU A 51 -24.97 9.20 -38.94
N ILE A 52 -25.58 10.23 -39.53
CA ILE A 52 -26.18 11.32 -38.77
C ILE A 52 -27.48 10.77 -38.14
N GLY A 53 -27.50 10.67 -36.81
CA GLY A 53 -28.67 10.25 -36.05
C GLY A 53 -29.85 11.21 -36.18
N TRP A 54 -31.05 10.77 -35.78
CA TRP A 54 -32.24 11.62 -35.74
C TRP A 54 -32.03 12.83 -34.79
N PRO A 55 -32.69 13.99 -35.03
CA PRO A 55 -32.54 15.18 -34.18
C PRO A 55 -32.86 14.96 -32.69
N THR A 56 -33.60 13.91 -32.36
CA THR A 56 -33.95 13.48 -31.00
C THR A 56 -32.99 12.45 -30.41
N ASN A 57 -32.03 11.95 -31.19
CA ASN A 57 -31.04 10.97 -30.75
C ASN A 57 -29.79 11.69 -30.23
N VAL A 58 -29.95 12.45 -29.14
CA VAL A 58 -28.85 13.14 -28.47
C VAL A 58 -28.20 12.17 -27.49
N GLN A 59 -26.92 11.88 -27.73
CA GLN A 59 -26.09 11.07 -26.84
C GLN A 59 -25.23 12.03 -26.01
N HIS A 60 -25.44 12.05 -24.70
CA HIS A 60 -24.52 12.76 -23.81
C HIS A 60 -23.36 11.80 -23.49
N VAL A 61 -22.16 12.23 -23.88
CA VAL A 61 -20.92 11.50 -23.60
C VAL A 61 -20.18 12.24 -22.50
N ALA A 62 -20.12 11.62 -21.32
CA ALA A 62 -19.32 12.11 -20.21
C ALA A 62 -18.00 11.35 -20.15
N HIS A 63 -16.90 12.08 -20.16
CA HIS A 63 -15.57 11.52 -19.95
C HIS A 63 -15.27 11.52 -18.46
N VAL A 64 -15.27 10.33 -17.85
CA VAL A 64 -14.95 10.16 -16.43
C VAL A 64 -13.55 9.55 -16.33
N THR A 65 -12.70 10.18 -15.53
CA THR A 65 -11.36 9.67 -15.22
C THR A 65 -11.27 9.39 -13.73
N PHE A 66 -10.59 8.31 -13.36
CA PHE A 66 -10.27 8.06 -11.96
C PHE A 66 -8.88 8.62 -11.65
N ASP A 67 -8.83 9.52 -10.68
CA ASP A 67 -7.62 10.05 -10.06
C ASP A 67 -7.44 9.42 -8.67
N ARG A 68 -6.20 9.01 -8.36
CA ARG A 68 -5.92 8.29 -7.10
C ARG A 68 -6.13 9.17 -5.87
N PHE A 69 -6.04 10.49 -5.95
CA PHE A 69 -6.20 11.36 -4.78
C PHE A 69 -7.58 12.01 -4.73
N HIS A 70 -8.12 12.35 -5.89
CA HIS A 70 -9.37 13.11 -6.03
C HIS A 70 -10.58 12.24 -6.42
N GLY A 71 -10.38 10.93 -6.59
CA GLY A 71 -11.45 10.00 -6.98
C GLY A 71 -11.87 10.21 -8.43
N PHE A 72 -13.16 10.06 -8.72
CA PHE A 72 -13.67 10.22 -10.07
C PHE A 72 -13.83 11.70 -10.46
N LEU A 73 -13.16 12.11 -11.54
CA LEU A 73 -13.22 13.45 -12.14
C LEU A 73 -14.11 13.42 -13.37
N GLY A 74 -14.90 14.48 -13.58
CA GLY A 74 -15.78 14.61 -14.75
C GLY A 74 -17.10 13.82 -14.66
N LEU A 75 -17.47 13.37 -13.45
CA LEU A 75 -18.78 12.77 -13.19
C LEU A 75 -19.89 13.80 -13.42
N PRO A 76 -20.95 13.45 -14.17
CA PRO A 76 -22.16 14.27 -14.22
C PRO A 76 -22.81 14.39 -12.85
N VAL A 77 -23.41 15.54 -12.57
CA VAL A 77 -24.02 15.88 -11.26
C VAL A 77 -25.07 14.84 -10.84
N GLU A 78 -25.80 14.25 -11.78
CA GLU A 78 -26.76 13.18 -11.53
C GLU A 78 -26.14 11.91 -10.92
N PHE A 79 -24.87 11.63 -11.18
CA PHE A 79 -24.16 10.45 -10.65
C PHE A 79 -23.32 10.76 -9.40
N GLU A 80 -23.12 12.03 -9.04
CA GLU A 80 -22.37 12.42 -7.83
C GLU A 80 -23.05 11.94 -6.53
N VAL A 81 -24.37 11.71 -6.55
CA VAL A 81 -25.12 11.21 -5.38
C VAL A 81 -25.02 9.68 -5.23
N GLU A 82 -24.92 8.97 -6.36
CA GLU A 82 -24.84 7.50 -6.37
C GLU A 82 -23.41 6.98 -6.20
N VAL A 83 -22.42 7.73 -6.67
CA VAL A 83 -21.00 7.41 -6.48
C VAL A 83 -20.54 8.10 -5.19
N PRO A 84 -20.08 7.35 -4.17
CA PRO A 84 -19.50 7.96 -2.99
C PRO A 84 -18.44 8.98 -3.40
N CYS A 85 -18.45 10.19 -2.82
CA CYS A 85 -17.53 11.27 -3.19
C CYS A 85 -16.04 10.86 -3.13
N ARG A 86 -15.74 9.75 -2.46
CA ARG A 86 -14.43 9.11 -2.38
C ARG A 86 -14.60 7.60 -2.53
N ALA A 87 -14.81 7.15 -3.77
CA ALA A 87 -14.80 5.73 -4.07
C ALA A 87 -13.44 5.15 -3.68
N PRO A 88 -13.39 4.06 -2.90
CA PRO A 88 -12.14 3.56 -2.32
C PRO A 88 -11.18 3.02 -3.39
N SER A 89 -11.69 2.69 -4.57
CA SER A 89 -10.95 2.26 -5.75
C SER A 89 -11.74 2.60 -7.02
N ALA A 90 -11.08 2.53 -8.18
CA ALA A 90 -11.72 2.50 -9.49
C ALA A 90 -12.64 1.27 -9.67
N SER A 91 -12.51 0.27 -8.78
CA SER A 91 -13.36 -0.91 -8.65
C SER A 91 -14.27 -0.84 -7.42
N VAL A 92 -15.36 -1.62 -7.42
CA VAL A 92 -16.27 -1.76 -6.26
C VAL A 92 -15.62 -2.51 -5.07
N SER A 93 -14.43 -3.09 -5.26
CA SER A 93 -13.68 -3.85 -4.26
C SER A 93 -12.37 -3.16 -3.90
N VAL A 94 -11.92 -3.32 -2.64
CA VAL A 94 -10.59 -2.90 -2.15
C VAL A 94 -9.62 -4.07 -2.00
N PHE A 95 -10.15 -5.31 -1.92
CA PHE A 95 -9.34 -6.53 -1.94
C PHE A 95 -9.27 -7.08 -3.37
N GLY A 96 -8.16 -7.74 -3.72
CA GLY A 96 -8.04 -8.36 -5.05
C GLY A 96 -7.70 -7.41 -6.18
N VAL A 97 -7.43 -6.12 -5.91
CA VAL A 97 -7.24 -5.10 -6.95
C VAL A 97 -5.88 -4.42 -6.85
N SER A 98 -5.39 -3.94 -7.99
CA SER A 98 -4.09 -3.25 -8.05
C SER A 98 -4.10 -2.01 -7.17
N ALA A 99 -3.05 -1.81 -6.39
CA ALA A 99 -2.85 -0.60 -5.60
C ALA A 99 -2.86 0.67 -6.47
N GLU A 100 -2.46 0.56 -7.75
CA GLU A 100 -2.50 1.67 -8.71
C GLU A 100 -3.91 2.18 -9.02
N SER A 101 -4.91 1.31 -8.86
CA SER A 101 -6.32 1.63 -9.08
C SER A 101 -7.02 2.11 -7.81
N MET A 102 -6.33 2.12 -6.66
CA MET A 102 -6.92 2.51 -5.38
C MET A 102 -6.78 4.00 -5.10
N GLN A 103 -7.75 4.51 -4.34
CA GLN A 103 -7.66 5.85 -3.80
C GLN A 103 -6.56 5.91 -2.73
N CYS A 104 -5.63 6.83 -2.90
CA CYS A 104 -4.47 6.99 -2.04
C CYS A 104 -4.50 8.32 -1.27
N SER A 105 -3.84 8.29 -0.12
CA SER A 105 -3.51 9.46 0.69
C SER A 105 -2.04 9.37 1.09
N TYR A 106 -1.51 10.43 1.70
CA TYR A 106 -0.13 10.43 2.17
C TYR A 106 -0.05 9.98 3.63
N ASP A 107 0.91 9.11 3.94
CA ASP A 107 1.30 8.83 5.31
C ASP A 107 2.13 9.97 5.92
N SER A 108 2.55 9.82 7.18
CA SER A 108 3.38 10.80 7.88
C SER A 108 4.77 11.02 7.26
N ARG A 109 5.22 10.11 6.38
CA ARG A 109 6.53 10.15 5.71
C ARG A 109 6.43 10.57 4.24
N GLY A 110 5.22 10.88 3.77
CA GLY A 110 4.97 11.33 2.40
C GLY A 110 4.86 10.19 1.38
N ASN A 111 4.73 8.94 1.81
CA ASN A 111 4.46 7.81 0.92
C ASN A 111 3.00 7.86 0.46
N SER A 112 2.77 7.59 -0.82
CA SER A 112 1.42 7.46 -1.38
C SER A 112 0.87 6.05 -1.09
N VAL A 113 -0.04 5.94 -0.14
CA VAL A 113 -0.58 4.66 0.35
C VAL A 113 -2.10 4.62 0.13
N PRO A 114 -2.68 3.48 -0.27
CA PRO A 114 -4.12 3.29 -0.30
C PRO A 114 -4.80 3.75 0.99
N THR A 115 -5.78 4.63 0.86
CA THR A 115 -6.46 5.29 1.99
C THR A 115 -7.08 4.27 2.94
N ILE A 116 -7.56 3.14 2.41
CA ILE A 116 -8.12 2.05 3.21
C ILE A 116 -7.10 1.44 4.17
N LEU A 117 -5.83 1.31 3.79
CA LEU A 117 -4.76 0.82 4.67
C LEU A 117 -4.52 1.78 5.83
N LEU A 118 -4.47 3.09 5.54
CA LEU A 118 -4.29 4.12 6.55
C LEU A 118 -5.46 4.12 7.56
N LEU A 119 -6.70 3.97 7.07
CA LEU A 119 -7.88 3.87 7.94
C LEU A 119 -7.85 2.60 8.80
N MET A 120 -7.43 1.46 8.24
CA MET A 120 -7.28 0.21 9.00
C MET A 120 -6.17 0.34 10.06
N GLN A 121 -5.04 0.97 9.74
CA GLN A 121 -3.95 1.23 10.67
C GLN A 121 -4.38 2.17 11.80
N GLU A 122 -4.99 3.31 11.48
CA GLU A 122 -5.52 4.25 12.47
C GLU A 122 -6.48 3.52 13.42
N LYS A 123 -7.36 2.69 12.87
CA LYS A 123 -8.30 1.92 13.67
C LYS A 123 -7.60 0.91 14.59
N LEU A 124 -6.62 0.18 14.07
CA LEU A 124 -5.80 -0.75 14.84
C LEU A 124 -5.12 -0.04 16.02
N TYR A 125 -4.60 1.17 15.80
CA TYR A 125 -3.90 1.94 16.83
C TYR A 125 -4.87 2.47 17.89
N SER A 126 -6.01 3.03 17.45
CA SER A 126 -7.04 3.58 18.34
C SER A 126 -7.65 2.54 19.29
N GLN A 127 -7.68 1.27 18.88
CA GLN A 127 -8.20 0.16 19.69
C GLN A 127 -7.13 -0.54 20.54
N GLY A 128 -5.90 -0.02 20.57
CA GLY A 128 -4.80 -0.62 21.33
C GLY A 128 -4.22 -1.89 20.71
N GLY A 129 -4.41 -2.10 19.40
CA GLY A 129 -3.94 -3.30 18.70
C GLY A 129 -2.42 -3.49 18.76
N LEU A 130 -1.65 -2.40 18.87
CA LEU A 130 -0.19 -2.49 19.05
C LEU A 130 0.22 -3.20 20.35
N LYS A 131 -0.63 -3.19 21.39
CA LYS A 131 -0.35 -3.85 22.67
C LYS A 131 -1.04 -5.20 22.81
N ALA A 132 -1.81 -5.63 21.81
CA ALA A 132 -2.52 -6.90 21.85
C ALA A 132 -1.54 -8.07 21.69
N GLU A 133 -1.57 -9.01 22.63
CA GLU A 133 -0.70 -10.18 22.64
C GLU A 133 -0.86 -11.00 21.35
N GLY A 134 0.24 -11.30 20.67
CA GLY A 134 0.22 -12.08 19.44
C GLY A 134 -0.46 -11.37 18.25
N ILE A 135 -0.49 -10.03 18.22
CA ILE A 135 -1.02 -9.28 17.08
C ILE A 135 -0.34 -9.73 15.76
N PHE A 136 -1.10 -9.81 14.66
CA PHE A 136 -0.72 -10.45 13.39
C PHE A 136 -0.46 -11.96 13.41
N ARG A 137 -0.17 -12.58 14.55
CA ARG A 137 0.03 -14.03 14.67
C ARG A 137 -1.27 -14.79 14.90
N ILE A 138 -2.13 -14.30 15.78
CA ILE A 138 -3.39 -14.97 16.13
C ILE A 138 -4.39 -14.85 14.97
N ASN A 139 -5.01 -15.97 14.61
CA ASN A 139 -6.11 -15.98 13.65
C ASN A 139 -7.42 -15.62 14.38
N PRO A 140 -8.22 -14.70 13.83
CA PRO A 140 -9.50 -14.32 14.43
C PRO A 140 -10.50 -15.48 14.42
N GLU A 141 -11.46 -15.46 15.34
CA GLU A 141 -12.61 -16.37 15.28
C GLU A 141 -13.52 -15.97 14.10
N ASN A 142 -13.39 -16.71 13.00
CA ASN A 142 -13.86 -16.48 11.62
C ASN A 142 -15.31 -15.96 11.37
N SER A 143 -16.17 -15.81 12.37
CA SER A 143 -17.60 -15.52 12.15
C SER A 143 -17.91 -14.10 11.65
N LYS A 144 -16.99 -13.14 11.78
CA LYS A 144 -17.22 -11.72 11.40
C LYS A 144 -16.26 -11.16 10.35
N GLU A 145 -15.27 -11.93 9.92
CA GLU A 145 -14.27 -11.44 8.96
C GLU A 145 -14.92 -11.02 7.63
N GLU A 146 -15.84 -11.83 7.11
CA GLU A 146 -16.52 -11.54 5.84
C GLU A 146 -17.41 -10.29 5.92
N GLU A 147 -18.06 -10.07 7.07
CA GLU A 147 -18.86 -8.87 7.31
C GLU A 147 -18.00 -7.61 7.32
N VAL A 148 -16.85 -7.67 8.00
CA VAL A 148 -15.89 -6.56 8.04
C VAL A 148 -15.28 -6.34 6.66
N ARG A 149 -14.91 -7.40 5.95
CA ARG A 149 -14.41 -7.35 4.57
C ARG A 149 -15.39 -6.65 3.63
N SER A 150 -16.67 -6.99 3.71
CA SER A 150 -17.73 -6.35 2.92
C SER A 150 -17.83 -4.84 3.19
N GLN A 151 -17.68 -4.43 4.45
CA GLN A 151 -17.66 -3.00 4.82
C GLN A 151 -16.41 -2.29 4.30
N LEU A 152 -15.24 -2.92 4.40
CA LEU A 152 -13.98 -2.39 3.87
C LEU A 152 -14.01 -2.22 2.35
N ASN A 153 -14.63 -3.17 1.62
CA ASN A 153 -14.87 -3.04 0.17
C ASN A 153 -15.69 -1.80 -0.20
N ARG A 154 -16.54 -1.33 0.72
CA ARG A 154 -17.32 -0.10 0.57
C ARG A 154 -16.59 1.15 1.08
N GLY A 155 -15.33 1.01 1.52
CA GLY A 155 -14.52 2.08 2.09
C GLY A 155 -14.85 2.42 3.54
N ILE A 156 -15.56 1.54 4.26
CA ILE A 156 -16.01 1.77 5.64
C ILE A 156 -15.21 0.89 6.59
N VAL A 157 -14.55 1.48 7.58
CA VAL A 157 -13.88 0.76 8.66
C VAL A 157 -14.77 0.76 9.92
N PRO A 158 -15.39 -0.37 10.30
CA PRO A 158 -16.24 -0.44 11.49
C PRO A 158 -15.54 -0.07 12.81
N ASN A 159 -16.32 0.40 13.79
CA ASN A 159 -15.77 0.93 15.05
C ASN A 159 -15.41 -0.11 16.11
N ASN A 160 -16.09 -1.26 16.12
CA ASN A 160 -15.95 -2.32 17.13
C ASN A 160 -15.47 -3.63 16.50
N ILE A 161 -14.42 -3.54 15.68
CA ILE A 161 -13.75 -4.70 15.10
C ILE A 161 -12.78 -5.26 16.13
N ASP A 162 -12.61 -6.58 16.12
CA ASP A 162 -11.52 -7.24 16.83
C ASP A 162 -10.16 -6.91 16.20
N VAL A 163 -9.15 -6.64 17.03
CA VAL A 163 -7.82 -6.21 16.54
C VAL A 163 -7.08 -7.31 15.80
N HIS A 164 -7.28 -8.59 16.15
CA HIS A 164 -6.69 -9.72 15.41
C HIS A 164 -7.39 -9.92 14.07
N CYS A 165 -8.70 -9.70 14.00
CA CYS A 165 -9.45 -9.67 12.74
C CYS A 165 -8.95 -8.56 11.82
N LEU A 166 -8.78 -7.35 12.34
CA LEU A 166 -8.28 -6.21 11.56
C LEU A 166 -6.83 -6.45 11.08
N ALA A 167 -5.95 -6.98 11.93
CA ALA A 167 -4.60 -7.38 11.55
C ALA A 167 -4.60 -8.48 10.48
N GLY A 168 -5.52 -9.46 10.61
CA GLY A 168 -5.75 -10.51 9.61
C GLY A 168 -6.15 -9.94 8.24
N LEU A 169 -7.05 -8.95 8.23
CA LEU A 169 -7.50 -8.27 7.01
C LEU A 169 -6.41 -7.42 6.37
N ILE A 170 -5.54 -6.76 7.16
CA ILE A 170 -4.35 -6.07 6.63
C ILE A 170 -3.43 -7.07 5.92
N LYS A 171 -3.14 -8.23 6.54
CA LYS A 171 -2.36 -9.30 5.89
C LYS A 171 -3.04 -9.79 4.61
N ALA A 172 -4.35 -9.99 4.67
CA ALA A 172 -5.14 -10.45 3.53
C ALA A 172 -5.10 -9.47 2.37
N TRP A 173 -5.13 -8.17 2.64
CA TRP A 173 -5.03 -7.13 1.62
C TRP A 173 -3.75 -7.26 0.80
N PHE A 174 -2.58 -7.42 1.44
CA PHE A 174 -1.30 -7.62 0.74
C PHE A 174 -1.28 -8.93 -0.05
N ARG A 175 -1.76 -10.01 0.57
CA ARG A 175 -1.83 -11.33 -0.05
C ARG A 175 -2.83 -11.43 -1.19
N GLU A 176 -3.75 -10.48 -1.33
CA GLU A 176 -4.75 -10.49 -2.40
C GLU A 176 -4.39 -9.49 -3.52
N LEU A 177 -3.24 -8.82 -3.44
CA LEU A 177 -2.77 -8.00 -4.54
C LEU A 177 -2.55 -8.85 -5.80
N PRO A 178 -2.87 -8.33 -7.00
CA PRO A 178 -2.62 -9.03 -8.26
C PRO A 178 -1.16 -9.41 -8.49
N SER A 179 -0.24 -8.63 -7.92
CA SER A 179 1.20 -8.90 -7.82
C SER A 179 1.62 -8.58 -6.39
N GLY A 180 2.39 -9.46 -5.76
CA GLY A 180 2.95 -9.19 -4.43
C GLY A 180 3.89 -7.98 -4.48
N VAL A 181 4.00 -7.28 -3.35
CA VAL A 181 4.82 -6.07 -3.22
C VAL A 181 6.28 -6.31 -3.58
N LEU A 182 6.79 -7.52 -3.31
CA LEU A 182 8.18 -7.90 -3.58
C LEU A 182 8.35 -8.69 -4.88
N ASP A 183 7.28 -8.97 -5.63
CA ASP A 183 7.37 -9.77 -6.86
C ASP A 183 8.02 -9.01 -8.02
N GLY A 184 8.15 -7.69 -7.91
CA GLY A 184 8.94 -6.87 -8.84
C GLY A 184 10.45 -7.09 -8.73
N LEU A 185 10.93 -7.79 -7.69
CA LEU A 185 12.33 -8.09 -7.48
C LEU A 185 12.69 -9.46 -8.07
N LEU A 186 13.90 -9.57 -8.61
CA LEU A 186 14.39 -10.86 -9.10
C LEU A 186 14.65 -11.80 -7.91
N PRO A 187 14.22 -13.08 -7.98
CA PRO A 187 14.45 -14.07 -6.92
C PRO A 187 15.92 -14.15 -6.50
N GLU A 188 16.85 -14.06 -7.45
CA GLU A 188 18.29 -14.14 -7.23
C GLU A 188 18.79 -12.96 -6.38
N GLN A 189 18.27 -11.76 -6.63
CA GLN A 189 18.65 -10.57 -5.87
C GLN A 189 18.17 -10.63 -4.42
N VAL A 190 16.99 -11.22 -4.20
CA VAL A 190 16.45 -11.44 -2.85
C VAL A 190 17.25 -12.52 -2.12
N LEU A 191 17.71 -13.57 -2.82
CA LEU A 191 18.56 -14.64 -2.28
C LEU A 191 19.96 -14.17 -1.89
N GLU A 192 20.53 -13.24 -2.66
CA GLU A 192 21.88 -12.70 -2.42
C GLU A 192 21.90 -11.55 -1.39
N CYS A 193 20.73 -11.07 -0.97
CA CYS A 193 20.59 -9.96 -0.03
C CYS A 193 20.86 -10.41 1.41
N ASN A 194 22.12 -10.28 1.86
CA ASN A 194 22.55 -10.75 3.18
C ASN A 194 22.95 -9.61 4.12
N THR A 195 23.09 -8.39 3.60
CA THR A 195 23.50 -7.22 4.38
C THR A 195 22.45 -6.12 4.37
N GLU A 196 22.41 -5.33 5.45
CA GLU A 196 21.52 -4.16 5.55
C GLU A 196 21.68 -3.19 4.36
N LYS A 197 22.90 -3.01 3.87
CA LYS A 197 23.19 -2.12 2.72
C LYS A 197 22.58 -2.66 1.43
N GLU A 198 22.69 -3.96 1.18
CA GLU A 198 22.06 -4.62 0.03
C GLU A 198 20.54 -4.55 0.12
N SER A 199 19.96 -4.74 1.32
CA SER A 199 18.52 -4.63 1.53
C SER A 199 17.99 -3.26 1.12
N VAL A 200 18.69 -2.19 1.51
CA VAL A 200 18.31 -0.82 1.15
C VAL A 200 18.42 -0.60 -0.36
N GLU A 201 19.46 -1.10 -1.00
CA GLU A 201 19.63 -0.96 -2.45
C GLU A 201 18.62 -1.78 -3.24
N LEU A 202 18.22 -2.94 -2.71
CA LEU A 202 17.18 -3.78 -3.29
C LEU A 202 15.82 -3.09 -3.27
N VAL A 203 15.45 -2.47 -2.15
CA VAL A 203 14.19 -1.72 -2.02
C VAL A 203 14.09 -0.57 -3.02
N LYS A 204 15.20 0.07 -3.40
CA LYS A 204 15.20 1.14 -4.42
C LYS A 204 14.88 0.68 -5.83
N GLN A 205 14.96 -0.62 -6.10
CA GLN A 205 14.63 -1.20 -7.41
C GLN A 205 13.12 -1.43 -7.57
N LEU A 206 12.36 -1.40 -6.47
CA LEU A 206 10.91 -1.50 -6.51
C LEU A 206 10.30 -0.29 -7.24
N PRO A 207 9.21 -0.49 -8.00
CA PRO A 207 8.48 0.64 -8.53
C PRO A 207 7.89 1.50 -7.40
N PRO A 208 7.58 2.79 -7.66
CA PRO A 208 7.23 3.74 -6.61
C PRO A 208 6.03 3.32 -5.74
N THR A 209 5.03 2.64 -6.33
CA THR A 209 3.83 2.19 -5.60
C THR A 209 4.18 1.09 -4.60
N GLU A 210 4.93 0.07 -5.03
CA GLU A 210 5.37 -1.06 -4.22
C GLU A 210 6.38 -0.62 -3.16
N ALA A 211 7.31 0.28 -3.50
CA ALA A 211 8.24 0.86 -2.54
C ALA A 211 7.50 1.64 -1.43
N ALA A 212 6.48 2.43 -1.79
CA ALA A 212 5.65 3.15 -0.82
C ALA A 212 4.87 2.18 0.10
N LEU A 213 4.31 1.11 -0.46
CA LEU A 213 3.62 0.07 0.31
C LEU A 213 4.55 -0.69 1.27
N LEU A 214 5.74 -1.07 0.79
CA LEU A 214 6.73 -1.75 1.62
C LEU A 214 7.23 -0.83 2.74
N SER A 215 7.52 0.42 2.42
CA SER A 215 7.95 1.45 3.38
C SER A 215 6.91 1.60 4.49
N TRP A 216 5.63 1.76 4.13
CA TRP A 216 4.52 1.83 5.08
C TRP A 216 4.37 0.56 5.92
N ALA A 217 4.50 -0.63 5.30
CA ALA A 217 4.39 -1.90 6.02
C ALA A 217 5.53 -2.08 7.03
N VAL A 218 6.76 -1.71 6.66
CA VAL A 218 7.93 -1.77 7.55
C VAL A 218 7.75 -0.84 8.74
N ASP A 219 7.19 0.36 8.54
CA ASP A 219 6.87 1.25 9.64
C ASP A 219 5.81 0.67 10.59
N LEU A 220 4.73 0.10 10.05
CA LEU A 220 3.72 -0.60 10.87
C LEU A 220 4.34 -1.76 11.67
N MET A 221 5.24 -2.54 11.04
CA MET A 221 5.94 -3.63 11.71
C MET A 221 6.87 -3.12 12.82
N ALA A 222 7.57 -2.00 12.58
CA ALA A 222 8.40 -1.35 13.58
C ALA A 222 7.56 -0.84 14.77
N ASP A 223 6.41 -0.21 14.52
CA ASP A 223 5.49 0.27 15.56
C ASP A 223 4.98 -0.88 16.45
N VAL A 224 4.76 -2.07 15.87
CA VAL A 224 4.40 -3.28 16.63
C VAL A 224 5.57 -3.75 17.47
N VAL A 225 6.77 -3.84 16.90
CA VAL A 225 7.96 -4.31 17.63
C VAL A 225 8.34 -3.36 18.76
N GLU A 226 8.13 -2.05 18.63
CA GLU A 226 8.33 -1.10 19.73
C GLU A 226 7.45 -1.39 20.96
N GLN A 227 6.40 -2.20 20.81
CA GLN A 227 5.52 -2.64 21.90
C GLN A 227 5.72 -4.13 22.26
N GLU A 228 6.87 -4.72 21.91
CA GLU A 228 7.22 -6.14 22.12
C GLU A 228 6.98 -6.60 23.57
N ASP A 229 7.29 -5.77 24.57
CA ASP A 229 7.07 -6.07 25.98
C ASP A 229 5.62 -6.45 26.31
N SER A 230 4.66 -5.85 25.60
CA SER A 230 3.23 -6.10 25.78
C SER A 230 2.72 -7.18 24.82
N ASN A 231 3.02 -7.04 23.52
CA ASN A 231 2.41 -7.86 22.49
C ASN A 231 3.17 -9.19 22.19
N LYS A 232 4.40 -9.36 22.70
CA LYS A 232 5.27 -10.53 22.52
C LYS A 232 5.71 -10.80 21.07
N MET A 233 5.70 -9.76 20.24
CA MET A 233 6.03 -9.84 18.82
C MET A 233 7.35 -9.12 18.52
N ASN A 234 8.44 -9.88 18.50
CA ASN A 234 9.78 -9.41 18.13
C ASN A 234 9.96 -9.26 16.59
N PRO A 235 11.07 -8.67 16.10
CA PRO A 235 11.30 -8.47 14.66
C PRO A 235 11.16 -9.74 13.83
N ARG A 236 11.65 -10.88 14.35
CA ARG A 236 11.62 -12.17 13.66
C ARG A 236 10.19 -12.70 13.56
N ASN A 237 9.44 -12.66 14.65
CA ASN A 237 8.06 -13.13 14.73
C ASN A 237 7.15 -12.33 13.79
N ILE A 238 7.31 -11.01 13.74
CA ILE A 238 6.55 -10.15 12.83
C ILE A 238 6.93 -10.39 11.37
N ALA A 239 8.22 -10.46 11.06
CA ALA A 239 8.66 -10.76 9.70
C ALA A 239 8.13 -12.12 9.21
N MET A 240 8.12 -13.14 10.08
CA MET A 240 7.62 -14.48 9.75
C MET A 240 6.14 -14.49 9.35
N VAL A 241 5.29 -13.73 10.05
CA VAL A 241 3.85 -13.71 9.75
C VAL A 241 3.47 -12.79 8.59
N LEU A 242 4.31 -11.79 8.27
CA LEU A 242 4.07 -10.87 7.16
C LEU A 242 4.70 -11.32 5.84
N ALA A 243 5.88 -11.95 5.86
CA ALA A 243 6.62 -12.38 4.67
C ALA A 243 5.78 -13.18 3.65
N PRO A 244 4.95 -14.16 4.06
CA PRO A 244 4.12 -14.91 3.11
C PRO A 244 3.06 -14.08 2.39
N ASN A 245 2.78 -12.86 2.85
CA ASN A 245 1.78 -11.97 2.24
C ASN A 245 2.43 -10.96 1.27
N MET A 246 3.77 -10.93 1.16
CA MET A 246 4.50 -9.97 0.32
C MET A 246 4.79 -10.48 -1.11
N THR A 247 4.51 -11.75 -1.41
CA THR A 247 4.89 -12.41 -2.67
C THR A 247 3.82 -13.41 -3.15
N GLN A 248 3.64 -13.55 -4.46
CA GLN A 248 2.69 -14.45 -5.14
C GLN A 248 3.40 -15.53 -5.95
N LYS A 249 4.35 -16.28 -5.35
CA LYS A 249 5.06 -17.35 -6.08
C LYS A 249 4.26 -18.64 -6.15
N SER A 250 4.17 -19.20 -7.36
CA SER A 250 3.38 -20.39 -7.67
C SER A 250 4.11 -21.72 -7.48
N ASP A 251 5.45 -21.71 -7.51
CA ASP A 251 6.26 -22.93 -7.34
C ASP A 251 6.58 -23.17 -5.85
N PRO A 252 6.20 -24.32 -5.25
CA PRO A 252 6.33 -24.55 -3.80
C PRO A 252 7.76 -24.47 -3.25
N LEU A 253 8.75 -25.00 -3.98
CA LEU A 253 10.15 -25.04 -3.51
C LEU A 253 10.80 -23.65 -3.62
N THR A 254 10.57 -22.97 -4.73
CA THR A 254 11.02 -21.58 -4.93
C THR A 254 10.29 -20.63 -3.98
N ALA A 255 9.02 -20.89 -3.69
CA ALA A 255 8.24 -20.11 -2.73
C ALA A 255 8.79 -20.26 -1.31
N LEU A 256 9.20 -21.46 -0.89
CA LEU A 256 9.78 -21.69 0.44
C LEU A 256 11.12 -20.96 0.60
N MET A 257 12.07 -21.18 -0.31
CA MET A 257 13.37 -20.49 -0.26
C MET A 257 13.19 -18.97 -0.30
N HIS A 258 12.29 -18.49 -1.15
CA HIS A 258 12.01 -17.06 -1.25
C HIS A 258 11.33 -16.51 0.01
N ALA A 259 10.46 -17.28 0.66
CA ALA A 259 9.79 -16.84 1.89
C ALA A 259 10.77 -16.64 3.04
N VAL A 260 11.76 -17.53 3.20
CA VAL A 260 12.82 -17.37 4.21
C VAL A 260 13.62 -16.10 3.97
N GLN A 261 13.99 -15.83 2.71
CA GLN A 261 14.75 -14.64 2.38
C GLN A 261 13.94 -13.35 2.50
N VAL A 262 12.67 -13.39 2.11
CA VAL A 262 11.74 -12.27 2.34
C VAL A 262 11.61 -12.00 3.84
N MET A 263 11.50 -13.04 4.67
CA MET A 263 11.48 -12.88 6.14
C MET A 263 12.76 -12.21 6.63
N ASN A 264 13.94 -12.64 6.18
CA ASN A 264 15.22 -12.03 6.57
C ASN A 264 15.34 -10.57 6.10
N LEU A 265 14.89 -10.28 4.88
CA LEU A 265 14.82 -8.92 4.34
C LEU A 265 13.92 -8.04 5.22
N LEU A 266 12.70 -8.49 5.52
CA LEU A 266 11.77 -7.75 6.37
C LEU A 266 12.35 -7.55 7.77
N LYS A 267 12.91 -8.59 8.40
CA LYS A 267 13.59 -8.49 9.71
C LYS A 267 14.67 -7.42 9.69
N THR A 268 15.52 -7.43 8.67
CA THR A 268 16.61 -6.46 8.51
C THR A 268 16.09 -5.04 8.35
N LEU A 269 15.04 -4.83 7.55
CA LEU A 269 14.40 -3.53 7.36
C LEU A 269 13.73 -3.01 8.64
N ILE A 270 13.09 -3.88 9.42
CA ILE A 270 12.49 -3.55 10.72
C ILE A 270 13.59 -3.11 11.70
N THR A 271 14.62 -3.94 11.91
CA THR A 271 15.72 -3.62 12.84
C THR A 271 16.42 -2.32 12.45
N ARG A 272 16.66 -2.09 11.15
CA ARG A 272 17.22 -0.83 10.66
C ARG A 272 16.31 0.36 10.99
N THR A 273 15.01 0.22 10.78
CA THR A 273 14.04 1.30 11.02
C THR A 273 14.00 1.68 12.50
N LEU A 274 14.01 0.70 13.40
CA LEU A 274 14.07 0.92 14.85
C LEU A 274 15.37 1.64 15.25
N ARG A 275 16.52 1.16 14.77
CA ARG A 275 17.82 1.81 15.00
C ARG A 275 17.83 3.27 14.54
N GLN A 276 17.26 3.56 13.37
CA GLN A 276 17.16 4.93 12.86
C GLN A 276 16.28 5.84 13.73
N ARG A 277 15.20 5.30 14.30
CA ARG A 277 14.32 6.04 15.22
C ARG A 277 15.02 6.35 16.54
N GLU A 278 15.79 5.39 17.07
CA GLU A 278 16.62 5.59 18.27
C GLU A 278 17.70 6.66 18.05
N GLU A 279 18.40 6.61 16.91
CA GLU A 279 19.41 7.62 16.53
C GLU A 279 18.80 9.01 16.37
N ALA A 280 17.60 9.10 15.79
CA ALA A 280 16.89 10.36 15.65
C ALA A 280 16.41 10.93 16.99
N ALA A 281 16.00 10.06 17.93
CA ALA A 281 15.59 10.45 19.27
C ALA A 281 16.79 10.87 20.15
N ASN A 282 17.95 10.24 19.96
CA ASN A 282 19.17 10.47 20.73
C ASN A 282 20.05 11.60 20.17
N SER A 283 19.74 12.11 18.97
CA SER A 283 20.45 13.26 18.40
C SER A 283 20.07 14.53 19.16
N PRO A 284 21.01 15.20 19.86
CA PRO A 284 20.72 16.47 20.49
C PRO A 284 20.44 17.48 19.38
N MET A 285 19.20 17.97 19.35
CA MET A 285 18.75 19.08 18.53
C MET A 285 19.80 20.19 18.62
N SER A 286 20.62 20.34 17.57
CA SER A 286 21.70 21.32 17.51
C SER A 286 21.08 22.69 17.74
N SER A 287 21.35 23.22 18.92
CA SER A 287 21.05 24.60 19.28
C SER A 287 21.86 25.46 18.32
N CYS A 288 21.19 25.98 17.30
CA CYS A 288 21.75 26.96 16.40
C CYS A 288 22.15 28.18 17.24
N SER A 289 23.45 28.33 17.45
CA SER A 289 24.05 29.56 17.93
C SER A 289 25.43 29.71 17.33
N SER A 290 25.68 30.95 16.92
CA SER A 290 26.92 31.52 16.41
C SER A 290 27.18 31.29 14.93
N ASP A 291 27.56 32.28 14.14
CA ASP A 291 27.52 33.73 14.26
C ASP A 291 27.91 34.26 12.88
N GLN A 292 27.35 35.40 12.51
CA GLN A 292 27.79 36.11 11.31
C GLN A 292 29.23 36.61 11.54
N THR A 293 30.18 36.17 10.73
CA THR A 293 31.47 36.85 10.60
C THR A 293 31.79 37.10 9.12
N THR A 294 31.49 38.31 8.66
CA THR A 294 32.25 38.97 7.59
C THR A 294 32.57 40.40 8.02
N GLY A 295 33.81 40.56 8.49
CA GLY A 295 34.75 41.65 8.18
C GLY A 295 34.36 43.10 8.44
N GLY A 296 35.10 43.76 9.33
CA GLY A 296 35.16 45.21 9.41
C GLY A 296 35.93 45.71 10.63
N GLU A 297 37.15 46.18 10.38
CA GLU A 297 38.13 46.81 11.27
C GLU A 297 37.54 47.90 12.20
N ILE A 298 38.12 48.09 13.39
CA ILE A 298 38.80 49.34 13.81
C ILE A 298 39.37 49.21 15.24
N ASP A 299 40.66 49.53 15.27
CA ASP A 299 41.61 49.93 16.31
C ASP A 299 41.07 50.62 17.60
N SER A 300 41.58 50.22 18.77
CA SER A 300 42.23 51.14 19.74
C SER A 300 42.71 50.44 21.03
N HIS A 301 44.03 50.39 21.14
CA HIS A 301 44.89 50.78 22.29
C HIS A 301 44.63 50.34 23.75
N GLN A 302 45.74 49.85 24.34
CA GLN A 302 46.22 50.02 25.74
C GLN A 302 45.48 49.24 26.85
N GLU A 303 46.10 48.67 27.89
CA GLU A 303 47.48 48.60 28.38
C GLU A 303 47.51 47.55 29.50
N MET A 304 48.68 46.92 29.66
CA MET A 304 49.35 46.42 30.86
C MET A 304 48.64 45.70 32.03
N ASP A 305 49.27 44.55 32.34
CA ASP A 305 49.63 44.04 33.66
C ASP A 305 48.53 43.66 34.66
N THR A 306 48.55 42.40 35.11
CA THR A 306 49.27 41.99 36.35
C THR A 306 48.79 40.59 36.77
N SER A 307 49.75 39.76 37.14
CA SER A 307 49.65 38.47 37.84
C SER A 307 48.64 38.40 39.00
N CYS A 308 48.11 37.21 39.28
CA CYS A 308 48.28 36.57 40.59
C CYS A 308 47.78 35.11 40.59
N GLU A 309 48.66 34.24 41.06
CA GLU A 309 48.43 32.83 41.43
C GLU A 309 47.46 32.71 42.60
N LEU A 310 46.79 31.55 42.74
CA LEU A 310 46.51 30.90 44.03
C LEU A 310 46.03 29.43 43.83
N ARG A 311 47.00 28.52 43.84
CA ARG A 311 47.12 27.30 44.70
C ARG A 311 45.84 26.62 45.22
N GLY A 312 45.51 25.44 44.63
CA GLY A 312 45.13 24.14 45.23
C GLY A 312 44.00 24.02 46.29
N PRO A 313 43.57 22.80 46.70
CA PRO A 313 44.25 21.51 46.52
C PRO A 313 43.38 20.35 45.97
N ILE A 314 44.11 19.29 45.67
CA ILE A 314 43.73 17.90 45.39
C ILE A 314 42.81 17.32 46.48
N SER A 315 41.82 16.51 46.06
CA SER A 315 41.34 15.38 46.86
C SER A 315 41.17 14.15 45.97
N GLU A 316 42.04 13.17 46.20
CA GLU A 316 41.94 11.79 45.73
C GLU A 316 40.89 11.04 46.57
N TYR A 317 40.00 10.30 45.91
CA TYR A 317 39.47 9.03 46.39
C TYR A 317 39.27 8.11 45.18
N ASP A 318 39.97 6.98 45.20
CA ASP A 318 39.82 5.82 44.33
C ASP A 318 38.41 5.24 44.41
N ASP A 319 37.85 4.81 43.27
CA ASP A 319 37.24 3.48 43.19
C ASP A 319 37.33 2.93 41.77
N HIS A 320 38.10 1.86 41.63
CA HIS A 320 38.16 1.03 40.44
C HIS A 320 37.02 0.02 40.50
N THR A 321 36.03 0.13 39.60
CA THR A 321 35.30 -1.05 39.15
C THR A 321 35.10 -0.99 37.64
N HIS A 322 35.91 -1.78 36.93
CA HIS A 322 35.63 -2.21 35.57
C HIS A 322 34.39 -3.10 35.57
N CYS A 323 33.32 -2.68 34.89
CA CYS A 323 32.30 -3.60 34.38
C CYS A 323 32.36 -3.59 32.85
N ARG A 324 33.16 -4.53 32.35
CA ARG A 324 33.21 -4.96 30.95
C ARG A 324 32.01 -5.88 30.74
N ASN A 325 30.92 -5.37 30.18
CA ASN A 325 29.84 -6.22 29.71
C ASN A 325 30.19 -6.68 28.29
N SER A 326 30.85 -7.84 28.22
CA SER A 326 30.74 -8.75 27.08
C SER A 326 29.34 -9.38 27.13
N SER A 327 28.46 -9.00 26.22
CA SER A 327 27.32 -9.84 25.87
C SER A 327 27.83 -10.90 24.91
N GLU A 328 27.98 -12.10 25.45
CA GLU A 328 28.08 -13.34 24.70
C GLU A 328 26.69 -13.58 24.09
N ASP A 329 26.52 -13.25 22.80
CA ASP A 329 25.41 -13.77 22.00
C ASP A 329 25.92 -15.02 21.28
N GLU A 330 26.00 -16.14 22.00
CA GLU A 330 26.05 -17.47 21.41
C GLU A 330 24.74 -18.21 21.73
N ASP A 331 24.25 -18.92 20.71
CA ASP A 331 23.20 -19.94 20.71
C ASP A 331 21.72 -19.50 20.72
N GLU A 332 21.23 -19.08 19.55
CA GLU A 332 19.86 -19.41 19.11
C GLU A 332 19.88 -19.94 17.67
N ASP A 333 20.65 -21.01 17.45
CA ASP A 333 20.46 -21.91 16.31
C ASP A 333 19.30 -22.87 16.66
N GLU A 334 18.11 -22.31 16.90
CA GLU A 334 16.88 -23.08 17.00
C GLU A 334 16.57 -23.56 15.58
N SER A 335 16.85 -24.85 15.38
CA SER A 335 17.05 -25.51 14.10
C SER A 335 16.05 -25.10 13.01
N LEU A 336 16.58 -24.76 11.83
CA LEU A 336 15.85 -24.56 10.57
C LEU A 336 14.75 -25.62 10.30
N SER A 337 14.91 -26.83 10.85
CA SER A 337 13.93 -27.90 10.79
C SER A 337 12.57 -27.59 11.43
N GLU A 338 12.52 -26.86 12.55
CA GLU A 338 11.24 -26.52 13.18
C GLU A 338 10.48 -25.44 12.41
N ILE A 339 11.21 -24.58 11.69
CA ILE A 339 10.68 -23.54 10.81
C ILE A 339 10.07 -24.18 9.54
N GLU A 340 10.77 -25.15 8.96
CA GLU A 340 10.26 -25.95 7.84
C GLU A 340 8.99 -26.71 8.23
N GLU A 341 8.97 -27.30 9.44
CA GLU A 341 7.82 -28.08 9.92
C GLU A 341 6.59 -27.20 10.22
N CYS A 342 6.78 -26.03 10.86
CA CYS A 342 5.69 -25.10 11.16
C CYS A 342 5.06 -24.50 9.89
N PHE A 343 5.88 -24.21 8.87
CA PHE A 343 5.40 -23.70 7.59
C PHE A 343 4.67 -24.76 6.77
N LEU A 344 5.16 -26.01 6.76
CA LEU A 344 4.45 -27.13 6.12
C LEU A 344 3.08 -27.38 6.77
N GLN A 345 2.99 -27.29 8.10
CA GLN A 345 1.71 -27.43 8.81
C GLN A 345 0.70 -26.36 8.41
N GLN A 346 1.14 -25.12 8.16
CA GLN A 346 0.26 -24.04 7.70
C GLN A 346 -0.17 -24.17 6.24
N LEU A 347 0.65 -24.79 5.39
CA LEU A 347 0.31 -25.07 3.99
C LEU A 347 -0.63 -26.27 3.85
N ASP A 348 -0.43 -27.34 4.64
CA ASP A 348 -1.30 -28.52 4.63
C ASP A 348 -2.71 -28.19 5.12
N TYR A 349 -2.85 -27.35 6.16
CA TYR A 349 -4.15 -26.85 6.61
C TYR A 349 -4.90 -26.07 5.51
N LYS A 350 -4.16 -25.47 4.57
CA LYS A 350 -4.68 -24.68 3.44
C LYS A 350 -5.07 -25.54 2.24
N ASN A 351 -4.44 -26.71 2.08
CA ASN A 351 -4.77 -27.68 1.04
C ASN A 351 -6.00 -28.52 1.43
N ASP A 352 -6.14 -28.90 2.70
CA ASP A 352 -7.31 -29.64 3.18
C ASP A 352 -8.60 -28.80 3.15
N ALA A 353 -8.50 -27.49 3.38
CA ALA A 353 -9.63 -26.56 3.23
C ALA A 353 -10.09 -26.36 1.77
N LYS A 354 -9.30 -26.79 0.78
CA LYS A 354 -9.61 -26.67 -0.66
C LYS A 354 -10.08 -27.98 -1.30
N ILE A 355 -9.90 -29.13 -0.62
CA ILE A 355 -10.29 -30.46 -1.12
C ILE A 355 -11.62 -30.92 -0.50
N GLY A 356 -12.12 -30.21 0.52
CA GLY A 356 -13.43 -30.45 1.14
C GLY A 356 -14.59 -29.60 0.60
N ILE A 357 -14.76 -29.48 -0.73
CA ILE A 357 -16.03 -29.10 -1.38
C ILE A 357 -16.23 -29.96 -2.64
#